data_AF-A0A2N1UGA7-F1
#
_entry.id   AF-A0A2N1UGA7-F1
#
_cell.length_a   1.000
_cell.length_b   1.000
_cell.length_c   1.000
_cell.angle_alpha   90.00
_cell.angle_beta   90.00
_cell.angle_gamma   90.00
#
_symmetry.space_group_name_H-M   'P 1'
#
loop_
_entity.id
_entity.type
_entity.pdbx_description
1 polymer ?
#
loop_
_entity_poly.entity_id
_entity_poly.type
_entity_poly.pdbx_seq_one_letter_code
_entity_poly.pdbx_strand_id
1 'polypeptide(L)'
;MKRRRGELSLDGIIILAFITVIVATGLAMLQFHLSRQIEQRVDQDITLGYNLVLINLRQDTRLGNRFEITENGFAIIGDNNKPIAVYRLLEKSLYRFDESEKGQLIINNLEKASFKLHPELKNLLLVTLLPVDHMQLPFFTSFALRGRQS
;
A
#
# COMPACT_ATOMS: atom_id res chain seq x y z
N MET A 1 67.19 -13.63 13.47
CA MET A 1 66.39 -12.68 12.67
C MET A 1 64.99 -12.56 13.29
N LYS A 2 64.60 -11.36 13.74
CA LYS A 2 63.27 -11.08 14.33
C LYS A 2 62.25 -10.88 13.21
N ARG A 3 61.22 -11.73 13.13
CA ARG A 3 60.06 -11.52 12.24
C ARG A 3 59.24 -10.34 12.76
N ARG A 4 59.16 -9.26 11.97
CA ARG A 4 58.25 -8.13 12.23
C ARG A 4 56.83 -8.59 11.90
N ARG A 5 55.99 -8.72 12.93
CA ARG A 5 54.53 -8.85 12.80
C ARG A 5 54.02 -7.48 12.34
N GLY A 6 53.41 -7.39 11.14
CA GLY A 6 52.69 -6.18 10.75
C GLY A 6 52.58 -5.85 9.25
N GLU A 7 53.28 -6.54 8.35
CA GLU A 7 53.14 -6.28 6.91
C GLU A 7 52.10 -7.24 6.32
N LEU A 8 50.90 -6.74 6.04
CA LEU A 8 49.97 -7.40 5.13
C LEU A 8 50.69 -7.54 3.78
N SER A 9 50.84 -8.77 3.28
CA SER A 9 51.41 -8.98 1.95
C SER A 9 50.57 -8.25 0.91
N LEU A 10 51.21 -7.83 -0.18
CA LEU A 10 50.54 -7.12 -1.27
C LEU A 10 49.32 -7.90 -1.80
N ASP A 11 49.40 -9.23 -1.82
CA ASP A 11 48.28 -10.13 -2.12
C ASP A 11 47.13 -10.02 -1.11
N GLY A 12 47.43 -9.89 0.18
CA GLY A 12 46.43 -9.68 1.23
C GLY A 12 45.69 -8.35 1.08
N ILE A 13 46.39 -7.30 0.64
CA ILE A 13 45.79 -5.99 0.35
C ILE A 13 44.86 -6.08 -0.87
N ILE A 14 45.28 -6.77 -1.93
CA ILE A 14 44.46 -6.95 -3.14
C ILE A 14 43.19 -7.74 -2.83
N ILE A 15 43.29 -8.83 -2.07
CA ILE A 15 42.13 -9.65 -1.69
C ILE A 15 41.15 -8.83 -0.84
N LEU A 16 41.66 -8.05 0.12
CA LEU A 16 40.82 -7.21 0.96
C LEU A 16 40.10 -6.12 0.14
N ALA A 17 40.79 -5.48 -0.80
CA ALA A 17 40.20 -4.49 -1.70
C ALA A 17 39.09 -5.11 -2.57
N PHE A 18 39.31 -6.31 -3.10
CA PHE A 18 38.33 -7.02 -3.91
C PHE A 18 37.07 -7.39 -3.11
N ILE A 19 37.23 -7.91 -1.89
CA ILE A 19 36.10 -8.20 -0.99
C ILE A 19 35.32 -6.92 -0.68
N THR A 20 36.02 -5.81 -0.44
CA THR A 20 35.41 -4.52 -0.14
C THR A 20 34.55 -4.02 -1.30
N VAL A 21 35.02 -4.17 -2.54
CA VAL A 21 34.25 -3.80 -3.75
C VAL A 21 33.00 -4.67 -3.89
N ILE A 22 33.10 -5.98 -3.65
CA ILE A 22 31.94 -6.88 -3.72
C ILE A 22 30.90 -6.50 -2.67
N VAL A 23 31.32 -6.28 -1.43
CA VAL A 23 30.42 -5.89 -0.33
C VAL A 23 29.77 -4.54 -0.61
N ALA A 24 30.54 -3.55 -1.05
CA ALA A 24 30.01 -2.23 -1.41
C ALA A 24 29.00 -2.31 -2.56
N THR A 25 29.27 -3.14 -3.58
CA THR A 25 28.35 -3.35 -4.71
C THR A 25 27.06 -4.05 -4.27
N GLY A 26 27.17 -5.07 -3.42
CA GLY A 26 26.02 -5.77 -2.85
C GLY A 26 25.14 -4.85 -2.00
N LEU A 27 25.77 -4.01 -1.16
CA LEU A 27 25.08 -3.00 -0.36
C LEU A 27 24.41 -1.95 -1.25
N ALA A 28 25.07 -1.49 -2.31
CA ALA A 28 24.50 -0.54 -3.27
C ALA A 28 23.30 -1.14 -4.02
N MET A 29 23.37 -2.41 -4.42
CA MET A 29 22.23 -3.10 -5.04
C MET A 29 21.07 -3.27 -4.07
N LEU A 30 21.34 -3.60 -2.80
CA LEU A 30 20.31 -3.75 -1.78
C LEU A 30 19.68 -2.39 -1.45
N GLN A 31 20.47 -1.33 -1.32
CA GLN A 31 19.99 0.04 -1.16
C GLN A 31 19.17 0.47 -2.37
N PHE A 32 19.61 0.18 -3.60
CA PHE A 32 18.85 0.49 -4.81
C PHE A 32 17.52 -0.28 -4.87
N HIS A 33 17.49 -1.54 -4.43
CA HIS A 33 16.26 -2.33 -4.39
C HIS A 33 15.27 -1.82 -3.34
N LEU A 34 15.76 -1.48 -2.14
CA LEU A 34 14.97 -0.83 -1.09
C LEU A 34 14.52 0.58 -1.53
N SER A 35 15.39 1.34 -2.18
CA SER A 35 15.06 2.65 -2.74
C SER A 35 13.98 2.56 -3.80
N ARG A 36 13.96 1.55 -4.70
CA ARG A 36 12.82 1.37 -5.64
C ARG A 36 11.49 1.11 -4.92
N GLN A 37 11.51 0.44 -3.76
CA GLN A 37 10.31 0.28 -2.93
C GLN A 37 9.90 1.58 -2.23
N ILE A 38 10.83 2.51 -2.00
CA ILE A 38 10.60 3.82 -1.38
C ILE A 38 10.22 4.87 -2.44
N GLU A 39 10.81 4.85 -3.64
CA GLU A 39 10.51 5.77 -4.75
C GLU A 39 9.10 5.57 -5.31
N GLN A 40 8.56 4.35 -5.25
CA GLN A 40 7.14 4.11 -5.52
C GLN A 40 6.19 4.81 -4.52
N ARG A 41 6.70 5.36 -3.40
CA ARG A 41 5.88 6.03 -2.38
C ARG A 41 5.79 7.55 -2.55
N VAL A 42 6.59 8.19 -3.42
CA VAL A 42 6.76 9.66 -3.36
C VAL A 42 5.85 10.44 -4.31
N ASP A 43 5.41 9.89 -5.44
CA ASP A 43 4.39 10.52 -6.30
C ASP A 43 3.57 9.44 -7.00
N GLN A 44 2.65 8.79 -6.29
CA GLN A 44 1.58 8.07 -6.99
C GLN A 44 0.65 9.12 -7.60
N ASP A 45 0.62 9.19 -8.93
CA ASP A 45 -0.43 9.90 -9.67
C ASP A 45 -1.78 9.51 -9.06
N ILE A 46 -2.52 10.52 -8.61
CA ILE A 46 -3.80 10.31 -7.93
C ILE A 46 -4.79 9.51 -8.80
N THR A 47 -4.67 9.62 -10.12
CA THR A 47 -5.44 8.87 -11.11
C THR A 47 -5.18 7.37 -11.01
N LEU A 48 -3.93 6.97 -10.77
CA LEU A 48 -3.56 5.59 -10.52
C LEU A 48 -4.21 5.10 -9.22
N GLY A 49 -4.22 5.94 -8.19
CA GLY A 49 -4.91 5.66 -6.94
C GLY A 49 -6.42 5.42 -7.13
N TYR A 50 -7.10 6.25 -7.91
CA TYR A 50 -8.52 6.04 -8.25
C TYR A 50 -8.76 4.73 -8.99
N ASN A 51 -7.87 4.34 -9.90
CA ASN A 51 -7.95 3.05 -10.57
C ASN A 51 -7.77 1.87 -9.59
N LEU A 52 -6.83 1.97 -8.64
CA LEU A 52 -6.67 0.96 -7.59
C LEU A 52 -7.92 0.86 -6.71
N VAL A 53 -8.54 1.98 -6.35
CA VAL A 53 -9.84 1.99 -5.65
C VAL A 53 -10.89 1.22 -6.46
N LEU A 54 -11.05 1.53 -7.74
CA LEU A 54 -12.02 0.87 -8.61
C LEU A 54 -11.80 -0.63 -8.75
N ILE A 55 -10.55 -1.05 -8.97
CA ILE A 55 -10.20 -2.46 -9.18
C ILE A 55 -10.41 -3.25 -7.89
N ASN A 56 -9.82 -2.79 -6.79
CA ASN A 56 -9.86 -3.52 -5.53
C ASN A 56 -11.27 -3.57 -4.95
N LEU A 57 -12.00 -2.46 -4.92
CA LEU A 57 -13.37 -2.48 -4.40
C LEU A 57 -14.29 -3.34 -5.25
N ARG A 58 -14.16 -3.31 -6.58
CA ARG A 58 -14.93 -4.20 -7.45
C ARG A 58 -14.63 -5.68 -7.17
N GLN A 59 -13.39 -6.03 -6.86
CA GLN A 59 -13.02 -7.40 -6.51
C GLN A 59 -13.58 -7.79 -5.14
N ASP A 60 -13.39 -6.93 -4.14
CA ASP A 60 -13.81 -7.22 -2.77
C ASP A 60 -15.34 -7.28 -2.64
N THR A 61 -16.08 -6.37 -3.28
CA THR A 61 -17.56 -6.38 -3.20
C THR A 61 -18.22 -7.54 -3.94
N ARG A 62 -17.47 -8.29 -4.77
CA ARG A 62 -17.94 -9.56 -5.34
C ARG A 62 -17.92 -10.70 -4.33
N LEU A 63 -17.02 -10.64 -3.35
CA LEU A 63 -16.83 -11.66 -2.31
C LEU A 63 -17.51 -11.28 -0.99
N GLY A 64 -17.82 -10.00 -0.81
CA GLY A 64 -18.45 -9.45 0.39
C GLY A 64 -19.96 -9.63 0.46
N ASN A 65 -20.46 -9.75 1.69
CA ASN A 65 -21.88 -9.84 2.02
C ASN A 65 -22.45 -8.58 2.66
N ARG A 66 -21.64 -7.87 3.46
CA ARG A 66 -22.04 -6.59 4.06
C ARG A 66 -20.87 -5.62 4.18
N PHE A 67 -21.21 -4.35 4.31
CA PHE A 67 -20.27 -3.30 4.67
C PHE A 67 -20.40 -2.98 6.16
N GLU A 68 -19.28 -2.68 6.80
CA GLU A 68 -19.22 -2.06 8.13
C GLU A 68 -18.46 -0.76 8.03
N ILE A 69 -19.12 0.36 8.33
CA ILE A 69 -18.51 1.69 8.27
C ILE A 69 -17.89 2.01 9.63
N THR A 70 -16.69 2.58 9.59
CA THR A 70 -16.00 3.14 10.76
C THR A 70 -15.74 4.62 10.51
N GLU A 71 -15.32 5.35 11.54
CA GLU A 71 -15.05 6.79 11.43
C GLU A 71 -14.00 7.12 10.35
N ASN A 72 -12.97 6.27 10.25
CA ASN A 72 -11.83 6.48 9.37
C ASN A 72 -11.78 5.49 8.19
N GLY A 73 -12.88 4.80 7.86
CA GLY A 73 -12.82 3.76 6.85
C GLY A 73 -14.04 2.86 6.79
N PHE A 74 -13.87 1.70 6.18
CA PHE A 74 -14.90 0.66 6.12
C PHE A 74 -14.28 -0.72 5.98
N ALA A 75 -15.01 -1.74 6.38
CA ALA A 75 -14.69 -3.13 6.13
C ALA A 75 -15.74 -3.76 5.21
N ILE A 76 -15.29 -4.69 4.39
CA ILE A 76 -16.15 -5.60 3.64
C ILE A 76 -16.09 -6.94 4.36
N ILE A 77 -17.25 -7.41 4.80
CA ILE A 77 -17.40 -8.63 5.60
C ILE A 77 -17.85 -9.76 4.68
N GLY A 78 -17.16 -10.91 4.75
CA GLY A 78 -17.49 -12.12 3.99
C GLY A 78 -18.50 -13.04 4.68
N ASP A 79 -18.71 -14.23 4.10
CA ASP A 79 -19.68 -15.24 4.58
C ASP A 79 -19.42 -15.72 6.01
N ASN A 80 -18.16 -15.81 6.42
CA ASN A 80 -17.73 -16.29 7.73
C ASN A 80 -17.79 -15.20 8.82
N ASN A 81 -18.46 -14.08 8.54
CA ASN A 81 -18.53 -12.91 9.41
C ASN A 81 -17.13 -12.32 9.76
N LYS A 82 -16.11 -12.60 8.94
CA LYS A 82 -14.78 -11.99 9.04
C LYS A 82 -14.58 -10.96 7.93
N PRO A 83 -13.76 -9.92 8.17
CA PRO A 83 -13.41 -8.97 7.14
C PRO A 83 -12.55 -9.64 6.06
N ILE A 84 -12.99 -9.54 4.80
CA ILE A 84 -12.18 -9.95 3.64
C ILE A 84 -11.24 -8.84 3.18
N ALA A 85 -11.65 -7.59 3.42
CA ALA A 85 -10.87 -6.40 3.14
C ALA A 85 -11.27 -5.28 4.10
N VAL A 86 -10.28 -4.55 4.61
CA VAL A 86 -10.47 -3.38 5.46
C VAL A 86 -9.79 -2.18 4.81
N TYR A 87 -10.53 -1.11 4.60
CA TYR A 87 -10.04 0.14 4.05
C TYR A 87 -9.95 1.16 5.18
N ARG A 88 -8.79 1.78 5.38
CA ARG A 88 -8.57 2.78 6.43
C ARG A 88 -7.83 3.99 5.89
N LEU A 89 -8.32 5.16 6.24
CA LEU A 89 -7.63 6.42 6.07
C LEU A 89 -6.67 6.62 7.24
N LEU A 90 -5.39 6.64 6.96
CA LEU A 90 -4.29 6.87 7.90
C LEU A 90 -3.41 7.97 7.33
N GLU A 91 -3.18 9.05 8.08
CA GLU A 91 -2.26 10.13 7.68
C GLU A 91 -2.50 10.61 6.23
N LYS A 92 -3.75 10.99 5.91
CA LYS A 92 -4.17 11.44 4.57
C LYS A 92 -3.98 10.41 3.44
N SER A 93 -3.81 9.14 3.79
CA SER A 93 -3.59 8.06 2.83
C SER A 93 -4.58 6.93 3.07
N LEU A 94 -5.20 6.42 2.00
CA LEU A 94 -6.11 5.28 2.07
C LEU A 94 -5.31 4.00 1.87
N TYR A 95 -5.41 3.10 2.83
CA TYR A 95 -4.82 1.77 2.78
C TYR A 95 -5.92 0.71 2.68
N ARG A 96 -5.62 -0.38 1.98
CA ARG A 96 -6.40 -1.62 1.99
C ARG A 96 -5.60 -2.69 2.73
N PHE A 97 -6.23 -3.36 3.67
CA PHE A 97 -5.69 -4.51 4.40
C PHE A 97 -6.49 -5.74 3.98
N ASP A 98 -5.79 -6.81 3.59
CA ASP A 98 -6.40 -8.11 3.32
C ASP A 98 -6.53 -8.94 4.61
N GLU A 99 -7.02 -10.18 4.48
CA GLU A 99 -7.15 -11.13 5.60
C GLU A 99 -5.81 -11.45 6.29
N SER A 100 -4.67 -11.22 5.61
CA SER A 100 -3.33 -11.41 6.16
C SER A 100 -2.77 -10.17 6.85
N GLU A 101 -3.58 -9.13 7.00
CA GLU A 101 -3.25 -7.81 7.54
C GLU A 101 -2.14 -7.08 6.77
N LYS A 102 -1.83 -7.51 5.53
CA LYS A 102 -0.86 -6.81 4.70
C LYS A 102 -1.50 -5.54 4.15
N GLY A 103 -0.99 -4.39 4.60
CA GLY A 103 -1.42 -3.07 4.14
C GLY A 103 -0.87 -2.74 2.76
N GLN A 104 -1.76 -2.48 1.81
CA GLN A 104 -1.47 -1.91 0.51
C GLN A 104 -1.87 -0.43 0.50
N LEU A 105 -0.95 0.47 0.19
CA LEU A 105 -1.27 1.87 -0.10
C LEU A 105 -2.08 1.93 -1.39
N ILE A 106 -3.27 2.51 -1.33
CA ILE A 106 -4.17 2.66 -2.47
C ILE A 106 -4.04 4.04 -3.08
N ILE A 107 -4.07 5.08 -2.24
CA ILE A 107 -4.00 6.48 -2.66
C ILE A 107 -3.48 7.30 -1.50
N ASN A 108 -2.60 8.25 -1.78
CA ASN A 108 -2.04 9.20 -0.81
C ASN A 108 -2.62 10.61 -1.05
N ASN A 109 -2.20 11.57 -0.20
CA ASN A 109 -2.51 12.99 -0.36
C ASN A 109 -4.01 13.31 -0.47
N LEU A 110 -4.84 12.66 0.35
CA LEU A 110 -6.25 12.96 0.50
C LEU A 110 -6.48 14.01 1.60
N GLU A 111 -7.18 15.09 1.26
CA GLU A 111 -7.74 16.01 2.24
C GLU A 111 -8.84 15.31 3.05
N LYS A 112 -9.66 14.53 2.36
CA LYS A 112 -10.81 13.84 2.95
C LYS A 112 -11.11 12.54 2.23
N ALA A 113 -11.45 11.51 2.99
CA ALA A 113 -12.16 10.34 2.48
C ALA A 113 -13.46 10.18 3.25
N SER A 114 -14.57 9.93 2.56
CA SER A 114 -15.86 9.68 3.17
C SER A 114 -16.48 8.42 2.59
N PHE A 115 -16.92 7.55 3.48
CA PHE A 115 -17.52 6.27 3.18
C PHE A 115 -18.88 6.23 3.85
N LYS A 116 -19.95 6.09 3.08
CA LYS A 116 -21.32 6.11 3.59
C LYS A 116 -22.13 5.02 2.91
N LEU A 117 -23.03 4.38 3.65
CA LEU A 117 -24.04 3.53 3.03
C LEU A 117 -25.17 4.41 2.49
N HIS A 118 -25.72 4.00 1.35
CA HIS A 118 -26.93 4.62 0.84
C HIS A 118 -28.07 4.44 1.85
N PRO A 119 -28.89 5.47 2.16
CA PRO A 119 -29.90 5.40 3.22
C PRO A 119 -30.90 4.25 3.04
N GLU A 120 -31.28 3.99 1.78
CA GLU A 120 -32.28 2.97 1.43
C GLU A 120 -31.64 1.65 0.96
N LEU A 121 -30.41 1.71 0.45
CA LEU A 121 -29.72 0.57 -0.17
C LEU A 121 -28.50 0.23 0.66
N LYS A 122 -28.70 -0.52 1.75
CA LYS A 122 -27.61 -0.88 2.69
C LYS A 122 -26.49 -1.70 2.07
N ASN A 123 -26.71 -2.27 0.88
CA ASN A 123 -25.71 -2.97 0.09
C ASN A 123 -24.93 -2.06 -0.86
N LEU A 124 -25.19 -0.75 -0.87
CA LEU A 124 -24.53 0.24 -1.72
C LEU A 124 -23.65 1.17 -0.87
N LEU A 125 -22.34 1.10 -1.10
CA LEU A 125 -21.35 1.98 -0.52
C LEU A 125 -21.13 3.19 -1.43
N LEU A 126 -21.28 4.39 -0.89
CA LEU A 126 -20.91 5.65 -1.50
C LEU A 126 -19.50 6.03 -1.03
N VAL A 127 -18.64 6.35 -1.98
CA VAL A 127 -17.22 6.67 -1.76
C VAL A 127 -16.94 8.06 -2.32
N THR A 128 -16.41 8.93 -1.46
CA THR A 128 -15.96 10.27 -1.82
C THR A 128 -14.51 10.44 -1.38
N LEU A 129 -13.61 10.74 -2.33
CA LEU A 129 -12.20 11.01 -2.08
C LEU A 129 -11.87 12.42 -2.59
N LEU A 130 -11.38 13.27 -1.71
CA LEU A 130 -10.96 14.63 -2.02
C LEU A 130 -9.44 14.73 -1.92
N PRO A 131 -8.72 15.10 -3.01
CA PRO A 131 -7.30 15.40 -2.94
C PRO A 131 -6.98 16.60 -2.07
N VAL A 132 -5.76 16.65 -1.54
CA VAL A 132 -5.18 17.86 -0.92
C VAL A 132 -4.91 18.93 -1.98
N ASP A 133 -4.48 18.54 -3.17
CA ASP A 133 -4.29 19.47 -4.29
C ASP A 133 -5.62 19.76 -4.98
N HIS A 134 -6.10 21.00 -4.87
CA HIS A 134 -7.36 21.44 -5.47
C HIS A 134 -7.35 21.50 -7.01
N MET A 135 -6.17 21.38 -7.63
CA MET A 135 -6.07 21.23 -9.09
C MET A 135 -6.39 19.79 -9.54
N GLN A 136 -6.31 18.82 -8.63
CA GLN A 136 -6.66 17.43 -8.90
C GLN A 136 -8.18 17.22 -8.78
N LEU A 137 -8.74 16.38 -9.64
CA LEU A 137 -10.18 16.14 -9.69
C LEU A 137 -10.64 15.30 -8.49
N PRO A 138 -11.65 15.75 -7.73
CA PRO A 138 -12.33 14.93 -6.74
C PRO A 138 -12.89 13.63 -7.35
N PHE A 139 -12.87 12.55 -6.57
CA PHE A 139 -13.35 11.25 -7.01
C PHE A 139 -14.59 10.83 -6.23
N PHE A 140 -15.68 10.61 -6.95
CA PHE A 140 -16.96 10.17 -6.42
C PHE A 140 -17.39 8.90 -7.14
N THR A 141 -17.72 7.87 -6.38
CA THR A 141 -18.18 6.60 -6.94
C THR A 141 -19.04 5.85 -5.95
N SER A 142 -19.63 4.75 -6.41
CA SER A 142 -20.42 3.85 -5.57
C SER A 142 -20.14 2.39 -5.91
N PHE A 143 -20.15 1.53 -4.90
CA PHE A 143 -19.97 0.10 -5.06
C PHE A 143 -21.10 -0.66 -4.38
N ALA A 144 -21.80 -1.46 -5.17
CA ALA A 144 -22.78 -2.40 -4.65
C ALA A 144 -22.11 -3.72 -4.30
N LEU A 145 -22.54 -4.34 -3.20
CA LEU A 145 -22.28 -5.75 -2.94
C LEU A 145 -23.12 -6.56 -3.93
N ARG A 146 -22.50 -7.59 -4.51
CA ARG A 146 -23.23 -8.53 -5.35
C ARG A 146 -24.10 -9.36 -4.42
N GLY A 147 -25.36 -8.95 -4.27
CA GLY A 147 -26.30 -9.55 -3.33
C GLY A 147 -26.30 -11.07 -3.48
N ARG A 148 -25.85 -11.76 -2.43
CA ARG A 148 -26.25 -13.14 -2.24
C ARG A 148 -27.70 -13.09 -1.76
N GLN A 149 -28.60 -13.62 -2.57
CA GLN A 149 -29.92 -14.01 -2.08
C GLN A 149 -29.67 -15.00 -0.93
N SER A 150 -29.81 -14.53 0.30
CA SER A 150 -30.01 -15.40 1.46
C SER A 150 -31.49 -15.43 1.77
#